data_AF-A0A9D9P1V8-F1
#
_entry.id   AF-A0A9D9P1V8-F1
#
_cell.length_a   1.000
_cell.length_b   1.000
_cell.length_c   1.000
_cell.angle_alpha   90.00
_cell.angle_beta   90.00
_cell.angle_gamma   90.00
#
_symmetry.space_group_name_H-M   'P 1'
#
loop_
_entity.id
_entity.type
_entity.pdbx_description
1 polymer ?
#
loop_
_entity_poly.entity_id
_entity_poly.type
_entity_poly.pdbx_seq_one_letter_code
_entity_poly.pdbx_strand_id
1 'polypeptide(L)'
;MGYLLAGLQGALLATLAIFLPAFAFVAVIRPVAPRLGRSSRLASLLDGLNMAAVALMAGVLWELGRTAIGDPLSGFLALGALVALLRFEVNSAWLIVVGGAIKVATCLV
;
A
#
# COMPACT_ATOMS: atom_id res chain seq x y z
N MET A 1 9.50 11.81 -14.83
CA MET A 1 9.57 12.89 -15.84
C MET A 1 10.34 14.13 -15.38
N GLY A 2 10.27 14.58 -14.12
CA GLY A 2 11.02 15.78 -13.66
C GLY A 2 12.55 15.71 -13.73
N TYR A 3 13.14 14.54 -13.47
CA TYR A 3 14.60 14.33 -13.60
C TYR A 3 15.09 14.42 -15.06
N LEU A 4 14.27 13.97 -16.01
CA LEU A 4 14.61 13.95 -17.43
C LEU A 4 14.60 15.35 -18.06
N LEU A 5 13.86 16.32 -17.48
CA LEU A 5 13.76 17.68 -18.02
C LEU A 5 14.76 18.68 -17.39
N ALA A 6 15.15 18.51 -16.12
CA ALA A 6 15.99 19.50 -15.40
C ALA A 6 17.01 18.87 -14.41
N GLY A 7 17.35 17.59 -14.58
CA GLY A 7 18.32 16.89 -13.74
C GLY A 7 17.91 16.85 -12.26
N LEU A 8 18.87 17.09 -11.37
CA LEU A 8 18.65 17.00 -9.91
C LEU A 8 17.62 18.03 -9.40
N GLN A 9 17.61 19.23 -9.96
CA GLN A 9 16.66 20.29 -9.56
C GLN A 9 15.22 19.94 -9.95
N GLY A 10 15.03 19.33 -11.13
CA GLY A 10 13.73 18.84 -11.58
C GLY A 10 13.20 17.65 -10.76
N ALA A 11 14.09 16.83 -10.20
CA ALA A 11 13.69 15.77 -9.25
C ALA A 11 13.18 16.35 -7.93
N LEU A 12 13.88 17.35 -7.36
CA LEU A 12 13.47 18.02 -6.12
C LEU A 12 12.15 18.80 -6.30
N LEU A 13 11.96 19.46 -7.44
CA LEU A 13 10.70 20.12 -7.76
C LEU A 13 9.55 19.13 -7.96
N ALA A 14 9.81 17.98 -8.59
CA ALA A 14 8.78 16.95 -8.75
C ALA A 14 8.38 16.30 -7.42
N THR A 15 9.33 16.03 -6.53
CA THR A 15 9.00 15.52 -5.19
C THR A 15 8.24 16.59 -4.40
N LEU A 16 8.72 17.83 -4.36
CA LEU A 16 7.99 18.92 -3.73
C LEU A 16 6.59 19.07 -4.32
N ALA A 17 6.41 19.06 -5.63
CA ALA A 17 5.09 19.20 -6.25
C ALA A 17 4.11 18.07 -5.88
N ILE A 18 4.60 16.84 -5.66
CA ILE A 18 3.76 15.71 -5.22
C ILE A 18 3.45 15.80 -3.72
N PHE A 19 4.43 16.19 -2.90
CA PHE A 19 4.30 16.20 -1.44
C PHE A 19 3.68 17.49 -0.88
N LEU A 20 3.94 18.64 -1.48
CA LEU A 20 3.46 19.97 -1.05
C LEU A 20 1.93 20.02 -0.91
N PRO A 21 1.11 19.51 -1.85
CA PRO A 21 -0.35 19.46 -1.65
C PRO A 21 -0.75 18.56 -0.48
N ALA A 22 -0.10 17.41 -0.31
CA ALA A 22 -0.39 16.51 0.82
C ALA A 22 -0.06 17.17 2.18
N PHE A 23 1.08 17.86 2.27
CA PHE A 23 1.45 18.61 3.48
C PHE A 23 0.49 19.77 3.77
N ALA A 24 0.06 20.50 2.74
CA ALA A 24 -0.94 21.56 2.88
C ALA A 24 -2.27 21.00 3.43
N PHE A 25 -2.75 19.88 2.88
CA PHE A 25 -3.97 19.22 3.38
C PHE A 25 -3.83 18.76 4.83
N VAL A 26 -2.74 18.10 5.19
CA VAL A 26 -2.49 17.63 6.56
C VAL A 26 -2.42 18.80 7.54
N ALA A 27 -1.76 19.90 7.18
CA ALA A 27 -1.66 21.09 8.00
C ALA A 27 -3.05 21.70 8.29
N VAL A 28 -3.93 21.72 7.30
CA VAL A 28 -5.32 22.20 7.44
C VAL A 28 -6.19 21.24 8.28
N ILE A 29 -6.00 19.92 8.12
CA ILE A 29 -6.81 18.90 8.80
C ILE A 29 -6.43 18.73 10.27
N ARG A 30 -5.14 18.85 10.64
CA ARG A 30 -4.65 18.72 12.03
C ARG A 30 -5.48 19.46 13.09
N PRO A 31 -5.83 20.75 12.93
CA PRO A 31 -6.65 21.47 13.92
C PRO A 31 -8.14 21.08 13.91
N VAL A 32 -8.64 20.54 12.79
CA VAL A 32 -10.05 20.17 12.59
C VAL A 32 -10.34 18.74 13.09
N ALA A 33 -9.36 17.83 12.95
CA ALA A 33 -9.44 16.43 13.38
C ALA A 33 -9.89 16.22 14.85
N PRO A 34 -9.33 16.90 15.87
CA PRO A 34 -9.75 16.70 17.26
C PRO A 34 -11.16 17.26 17.56
N ARG A 35 -11.72 18.12 16.70
CA ARG A 35 -13.10 18.62 16.84
C ARG A 35 -14.13 17.62 16.32
N LEU A 36 -13.79 16.83 15.30
CA LEU A 36 -14.67 15.79 14.74
C LEU A 36 -14.82 14.59 15.69
N GLY A 37 -13.76 14.21 16.41
CA GLY A 37 -13.78 13.09 17.36
C GLY A 37 -14.53 13.36 18.67
N ARG A 38 -14.84 14.62 18.99
CA ARG A 38 -15.55 14.99 20.23
C ARG A 38 -17.05 14.70 20.21
N SER A 39 -17.66 14.53 19.04
CA SER A 39 -19.09 14.21 18.91
C SER A 39 -19.29 12.72 18.62
N SER A 40 -19.99 12.02 19.50
CA SER A 40 -20.28 10.58 19.39
C SER A 40 -20.88 10.17 18.04
N ARG A 41 -21.72 11.01 17.42
CA ARG A 41 -22.32 10.73 16.09
C ARG A 41 -21.33 10.79 14.94
N LEU A 42 -20.32 11.68 14.99
CA LEU A 42 -19.30 11.71 13.93
C LEU A 42 -18.29 10.59 14.15
N ALA A 43 -17.94 10.26 15.39
CA ALA A 43 -17.03 9.15 15.67
C ALA A 43 -17.53 7.83 15.05
N SER A 44 -18.82 7.50 15.16
CA SER A 44 -19.38 6.31 14.53
C SER A 44 -19.41 6.36 13.00
N LEU A 45 -19.60 7.55 12.41
CA LEU A 45 -19.49 7.74 10.95
C LEU A 45 -18.04 7.54 10.47
N LEU A 46 -17.05 8.09 11.18
CA LEU A 46 -15.64 7.91 10.84
C LEU A 46 -15.22 6.44 10.97
N ASP A 47 -15.72 5.72 11.98
CA ASP A 47 -15.43 4.29 12.15
C ASP A 47 -16.05 3.45 11.02
N GLY A 48 -17.29 3.76 10.61
CA GLY A 48 -17.91 3.18 9.43
C GLY A 48 -17.11 3.45 8.13
N LEU A 49 -16.59 4.68 7.97
CA LEU A 49 -15.75 5.04 6.83
C LEU A 49 -14.41 4.27 6.84
N ASN A 50 -13.82 4.10 8.02
CA ASN A 50 -12.58 3.35 8.19
C ASN A 50 -12.79 1.88 7.85
N MET A 51 -13.87 1.25 8.33
CA MET A 51 -14.23 -0.11 7.94
C MET A 51 -14.51 -0.24 6.44
N ALA A 52 -15.16 0.75 5.82
CA ALA A 52 -15.35 0.78 4.37
C ALA A 52 -14.00 0.89 3.61
N ALA A 53 -13.06 1.70 4.10
CA ALA A 53 -11.72 1.80 3.53
C ALA A 53 -10.95 0.48 3.64
N VAL A 54 -11.03 -0.21 4.79
CA VAL A 54 -10.43 -1.54 4.97
C VAL A 54 -11.05 -2.57 4.02
N ALA A 55 -12.38 -2.57 3.88
CA ALA A 55 -13.08 -3.46 2.95
C ALA A 55 -12.68 -3.19 1.49
N LEU A 56 -12.54 -1.92 1.10
CA LEU A 56 -12.07 -1.53 -0.23
C LEU A 56 -10.62 -1.96 -0.47
N MET A 57 -9.71 -1.73 0.49
CA MET A 57 -8.33 -2.18 0.40
C MET A 57 -8.26 -3.70 0.24
N ALA A 58 -9.05 -4.46 1.00
CA ALA A 58 -9.13 -5.91 0.89
C ALA A 58 -9.64 -6.34 -0.50
N GLY A 59 -10.65 -5.65 -1.05
CA GLY A 59 -11.15 -5.90 -2.40
C GLY A 59 -10.11 -5.67 -3.49
N VAL A 60 -9.40 -4.53 -3.42
CA VAL A 60 -8.30 -4.22 -4.35
C VAL A 60 -7.17 -5.22 -4.21
N LEU A 61 -6.82 -5.61 -2.98
CA LEU A 61 -5.81 -6.62 -2.72
C LEU A 61 -6.20 -7.98 -3.31
N TRP A 62 -7.48 -8.34 -3.25
CA TRP A 62 -8.00 -9.56 -3.86
C TRP A 62 -7.87 -9.53 -5.39
N GLU A 63 -8.21 -8.41 -6.00
CA GLU A 63 -8.11 -8.21 -7.45
C GLU A 63 -6.64 -8.23 -7.93
N LEU A 64 -5.75 -7.56 -7.19
CA LEU A 64 -4.30 -7.62 -7.41
C LEU A 64 -3.76 -9.04 -7.20
N GLY A 65 -4.23 -9.75 -6.18
CA GLY A 65 -3.83 -11.12 -5.90
C GLY A 65 -4.24 -12.07 -7.03
N ARG A 66 -5.46 -11.95 -7.54
CA ARG A 66 -5.96 -12.79 -8.64
C ARG A 66 -5.27 -12.50 -9.96
N THR A 67 -4.94 -11.24 -10.23
CA THR A 67 -4.15 -10.86 -11.42
C THR A 67 -2.67 -11.24 -11.29
N ALA A 68 -2.13 -11.27 -10.06
CA ALA A 68 -0.78 -11.75 -9.79
C ALA A 68 -0.67 -13.29 -9.83
N ILE A 69 -1.74 -14.02 -9.52
CA ILE A 69 -1.81 -15.48 -9.47
C ILE A 69 -2.55 -15.99 -10.71
N GLY A 70 -1.87 -15.93 -11.87
CA GLY A 70 -2.36 -16.53 -13.11
C GLY A 70 -2.01 -18.02 -13.26
N ASP A 71 -0.93 -18.45 -12.61
CA ASP A 71 -0.33 -19.78 -12.82
C ASP A 71 -0.53 -20.71 -11.61
N PRO A 72 -0.71 -22.03 -11.83
CA PRO A 72 -0.84 -23.02 -10.75
C PRO A 72 0.39 -23.04 -9.81
N LEU A 73 1.57 -22.67 -10.32
CA LEU A 73 2.79 -22.50 -9.51
C LEU A 73 2.72 -21.27 -8.59
N SER A 74 2.17 -20.15 -9.08
CA SER A 74 1.96 -18.93 -8.30
C SER A 74 0.93 -19.14 -7.20
N GLY A 75 -0.06 -20.02 -7.40
CA GLY A 75 -1.03 -20.40 -6.37
C GLY A 75 -0.38 -21.13 -5.19
N PHE A 76 0.56 -22.05 -5.46
CA PHE A 76 1.29 -22.77 -4.42
C PHE A 76 2.26 -21.85 -3.65
N LEU A 77 2.92 -20.92 -4.35
CA LEU A 77 3.75 -19.87 -3.75
C LEU A 77 2.94 -18.90 -2.90
N ALA A 78 1.75 -18.50 -3.36
CA ALA A 78 0.86 -17.63 -2.61
C ALA A 78 0.34 -18.30 -1.34
N LEU A 79 -0.05 -19.58 -1.41
CA LEU A 79 -0.41 -20.38 -0.23
C LEU A 79 0.77 -20.56 0.74
N GLY A 80 1.96 -20.87 0.21
CA GLY A 80 3.18 -20.98 1.01
C GLY A 80 3.54 -19.67 1.72
N ALA A 81 3.43 -18.54 1.01
CA ALA A 81 3.64 -17.21 1.57
C ALA A 81 2.59 -16.87 2.63
N LEU A 82 1.30 -17.15 2.38
CA LEU A 82 0.21 -16.90 3.31
C LEU A 82 0.38 -17.69 4.61
N VAL A 83 0.72 -18.98 4.52
CA VAL A 83 0.97 -19.85 5.67
C VAL A 83 2.23 -19.42 6.43
N ALA A 84 3.30 -19.04 5.72
CA ALA A 84 4.51 -18.52 6.36
C ALA A 84 4.25 -17.19 7.10
N LEU A 85 3.46 -16.29 6.51
CA LEU A 85 3.10 -15.00 7.11
C LEU A 85 2.29 -15.19 8.40
N LEU A 86 1.31 -16.11 8.38
CA LEU A 86 0.46 -16.42 9.53
C LEU A 86 1.16 -17.20 10.64
N ARG A 87 2.16 -18.02 10.30
CA ARG A 87 2.80 -18.93 11.27
C ARG A 87 4.02 -18.33 11.96
N PHE A 88 4.71 -17.35 11.34
CA PHE A 88 6.06 -16.97 11.77
C PHE A 88 6.27 -15.52 12.19
N GLU A 89 5.38 -14.55 11.93
CA GLU A 89 5.66 -13.13 12.22
C GLU A 89 7.05 -12.65 11.72
N VAL A 90 7.62 -13.30 10.70
CA VAL A 90 8.97 -13.01 10.21
C VAL A 90 8.89 -11.91 9.17
N ASN A 91 9.45 -10.76 9.54
CA ASN A 91 9.92 -9.63 8.73
C ASN A 91 9.53 -9.69 7.23
N SER A 92 8.53 -8.88 6.87
CA SER A 92 8.00 -8.71 5.51
C SER A 92 9.06 -8.52 4.42
N ALA A 93 10.27 -8.05 4.77
CA ALA A 93 11.39 -7.94 3.86
C ALA A 93 11.85 -9.29 3.27
N TRP A 94 11.86 -10.38 4.06
CA TRP A 94 12.40 -11.66 3.59
C TRP A 94 11.42 -12.41 2.67
N LEU A 95 10.12 -12.28 2.93
CA LEU A 95 9.07 -12.84 2.08
C LEU A 95 9.03 -12.20 0.69
N ILE A 96 9.24 -10.88 0.60
CA ILE A 96 9.30 -10.15 -0.67
C ILE A 96 10.54 -10.55 -1.47
N VAL A 97 11.68 -10.74 -0.81
CA VAL A 97 12.94 -11.16 -1.46
C VAL A 97 12.84 -12.58 -2.00
N VAL A 98 12.32 -13.53 -1.23
CA VAL A 98 12.16 -14.93 -1.67
C VAL A 98 11.10 -15.04 -2.76
N GLY A 99 9.96 -14.38 -2.62
CA GLY A 99 8.92 -14.36 -3.65
C GLY A 99 9.39 -13.72 -4.96
N GLY A 100 10.15 -12.63 -4.87
CA GLY A 100 10.78 -11.97 -6.03
C GLY A 100 11.83 -12.85 -6.71
N ALA A 101 12.70 -13.51 -5.95
CA ALA A 101 13.74 -14.38 -6.48
C ALA A 101 13.17 -15.60 -7.23
N ILE A 102 12.10 -16.20 -6.70
CA ILE A 102 11.46 -17.35 -7.33
C ILE A 102 10.79 -16.94 -8.65
N LYS A 103 10.08 -15.80 -8.69
CA LYS A 103 9.44 -15.33 -9.93
C LYS A 103 10.48 -14.94 -11.00
N VAL A 104 11.61 -14.34 -10.59
CA VAL A 104 12.72 -14.01 -11.50
C VAL A 104 13.36 -15.27 -12.07
N ALA A 105 13.56 -16.31 -11.26
CA ALA A 105 14.10 -17.59 -11.72
C ALA A 105 13.18 -18.29 -12.73
N THR A 106 11.86 -18.21 -12.54
CA THR A 106 10.87 -18.77 -13.50
C THR A 106 10.74 -17.95 -14.78
N CYS A 107 11.01 -16.63 -14.75
CA CYS A 107 11.00 -15.79 -15.95
C CYS A 107 12.26 -15.95 -16.82
N LEU A 108 13.30 -16.62 -16.30
CA LEU A 108 14.60 -16.84 -16.94
C LEU A 108 14.73 -18.22 -17.60
N VAL A 109 13.75 -19.12 -17.39
CA VAL A 109 13.66 -20.46 -17.99
C VAL A 109 12.55 -20.47 -19.03
#